data_AF-A0A5K0YD00-F1
#
_entry.id   AF-A0A5K0YD00-F1
#
_cell.length_a   1.000
_cell.length_b   1.000
_cell.length_c   1.000
_cell.angle_alpha   90.00
_cell.angle_beta   90.00
_cell.angle_gamma   90.00
#
_symmetry.space_group_name_H-M   'P 1'
#
loop_
_entity.id
_entity.type
_entity.pdbx_description
1 polymer ?
#
loop_
_entity_poly.entity_id
_entity_poly.type
_entity_poly.pdbx_seq_one_letter_code
_entity_poly.pdbx_strand_id
1 'polypeptide(L)'
;MMDRYEQHTLKCSSCKSAYTAFQTLQKVLIGAAVALTATASIPAEMQLRFLLAGAAVASAALAYILSQLEKNFVFVDYVHADID
;
A
#
# COMPACT_ATOMS: atom_id res chain seq x y z
N MET A 1 -23.16 -9.41 -6.86
CA MET A 1 -23.24 -8.07 -6.27
C MET A 1 -22.16 -7.24 -6.90
N MET A 2 -22.48 -6.07 -7.49
CA MET A 2 -21.43 -5.22 -8.06
C MET A 2 -20.51 -4.75 -6.94
N ASP A 3 -19.21 -4.73 -7.20
CA ASP A 3 -18.24 -4.30 -6.21
C ASP A 3 -18.41 -2.79 -5.91
N ARG A 4 -17.94 -2.38 -4.73
CA ARG A 4 -17.98 -0.96 -4.32
C ARG A 4 -17.14 -0.10 -5.27
N TYR A 5 -16.15 -0.72 -5.92
CA TYR A 5 -15.24 -0.06 -6.82
C TYR A 5 -15.97 0.56 -8.02
N GLU A 6 -16.73 -0.24 -8.75
CA GLU A 6 -17.49 0.16 -9.93
C GLU A 6 -18.64 1.12 -9.60
N GLN A 7 -19.33 0.87 -8.47
CA GLN A 7 -20.51 1.63 -8.09
C GLN A 7 -20.20 2.99 -7.47
N HIS A 8 -19.12 3.10 -6.69
CA HIS A 8 -18.84 4.31 -5.92
C HIS A 8 -17.42 4.83 -6.13
N THR A 9 -16.40 4.02 -5.90
CA THR A 9 -15.00 4.48 -5.91
C THR A 9 -14.62 5.10 -7.25
N LEU A 10 -15.07 4.53 -8.38
CA LEU A 10 -14.80 5.08 -9.72
C LEU A 10 -15.63 6.32 -10.07
N LYS A 11 -16.77 6.53 -9.41
CA LYS A 11 -17.72 7.63 -9.70
C LYS A 11 -17.46 8.87 -8.85
N CYS A 12 -17.11 8.68 -7.58
CA CYS A 12 -16.79 9.77 -6.66
C CYS A 12 -15.35 10.25 -6.86
N SER A 13 -15.16 11.53 -7.20
CA SER A 13 -13.83 12.10 -7.48
C SER A 13 -12.87 11.99 -6.29
N SER A 14 -13.36 12.22 -5.08
CA SER A 14 -12.57 12.13 -3.85
C SER A 14 -12.11 10.69 -3.59
N CYS A 15 -13.03 9.70 -3.66
CA CYS A 15 -12.69 8.29 -3.47
C CYS A 15 -11.76 7.77 -4.56
N LYS A 16 -11.99 8.17 -5.82
CA LYS A 16 -11.11 7.82 -6.95
C LYS A 16 -9.71 8.36 -6.73
N SER A 17 -9.59 9.64 -6.36
CA SER A 17 -8.30 10.28 -6.10
C SER A 17 -7.58 9.62 -4.93
N ALA A 18 -8.29 9.36 -3.83
CA ALA A 18 -7.72 8.66 -2.68
C ALA A 18 -7.21 7.27 -3.09
N TYR A 19 -8.02 6.47 -3.78
CA TYR A 19 -7.62 5.16 -4.29
C TYR A 19 -6.36 5.23 -5.16
N THR A 20 -6.29 6.15 -6.12
CA THR A 20 -5.09 6.33 -6.95
C THR A 20 -3.87 6.80 -6.17
N ALA A 21 -4.07 7.61 -5.12
CA ALA A 21 -2.99 8.05 -4.25
C ALA A 21 -2.41 6.90 -3.42
N PHE A 22 -3.27 6.01 -2.89
CA PHE A 22 -2.85 4.79 -2.20
C PHE A 22 -2.00 3.90 -3.12
N GLN A 23 -2.45 3.65 -4.35
CA GLN A 23 -1.69 2.87 -5.34
C GLN A 23 -0.35 3.51 -5.68
N THR A 24 -0.32 4.83 -5.84
CA THR A 24 0.91 5.57 -6.16
C THR A 24 1.89 5.50 -5.01
N LEU A 25 1.44 5.76 -3.77
CA LEU A 25 2.27 5.67 -2.58
C LEU A 25 2.81 4.25 -2.37
N GLN A 26 1.99 3.21 -2.60
CA GLN A 26 2.43 1.83 -2.52
C GLN A 26 3.59 1.55 -3.49
N LYS A 27 3.47 1.96 -4.76
CA LYS A 27 4.53 1.79 -5.77
C LYS A 27 5.80 2.55 -5.39
N VAL A 28 5.66 3.79 -4.91
CA VAL A 28 6.79 4.61 -4.46
C VAL A 28 7.50 3.95 -3.28
N LEU A 29 6.76 3.45 -2.28
CA LEU A 29 7.33 2.80 -1.10
C LEU A 29 8.00 1.46 -1.44
N ILE A 30 7.43 0.68 -2.36
CA ILE A 30 8.08 -0.55 -2.86
C ILE A 30 9.37 -0.20 -3.61
N GLY A 31 9.33 0.80 -4.50
CA GLY A 31 10.52 1.28 -5.21
C GLY A 31 11.60 1.79 -4.26
N ALA A 32 11.21 2.55 -3.23
CA ALA A 32 12.10 3.02 -2.18
C ALA A 32 12.70 1.84 -1.39
N ALA A 33 11.90 0.84 -1.01
CA ALA A 33 12.40 -0.35 -0.32
C ALA A 33 13.47 -1.08 -1.16
N VAL A 34 13.23 -1.27 -2.46
CA VAL A 34 14.20 -1.91 -3.37
C VAL A 34 15.47 -1.07 -3.52
N ALA A 35 15.35 0.25 -3.67
CA ALA A 35 16.52 1.13 -3.75
C ALA A 35 17.33 1.14 -2.45
N LEU A 36 16.66 1.16 -1.29
CA LEU A 36 17.29 1.14 0.03
C LEU A 36 18.00 -0.19 0.29
N THR A 37 17.42 -1.33 -0.09
CA THR A 37 18.10 -2.62 0.04
C THR A 37 19.32 -2.72 -0.87
N ALA A 38 19.21 -2.26 -2.13
CA ALA A 38 20.34 -2.25 -3.07
C ALA A 38 21.48 -1.32 -2.60
N THR A 39 21.14 -0.18 -2.01
CA THR A 39 22.13 0.76 -1.49
C THR A 39 22.76 0.29 -0.18
N ALA A 40 22.05 -0.48 0.65
CA ALA A 40 22.57 -0.97 1.94
C ALA A 40 23.83 -1.85 1.83
N SER A 41 24.11 -2.45 0.66
CA SER A 41 25.33 -3.23 0.44
C SER A 41 26.58 -2.40 0.12
N ILE A 42 26.44 -1.11 -0.21
CA ILE A 42 27.54 -0.25 -0.67
C ILE A 42 28.41 0.31 0.49
N PRO A 43 27.83 0.86 1.58
CA PRO A 43 28.61 1.50 2.64
C PRO A 43 29.52 0.51 3.36
N ALA A 44 30.70 0.95 3.77
CA ALA A 44 31.54 0.18 4.68
C ALA A 44 31.05 0.27 6.14
N GLU A 45 30.43 1.40 6.49
CA GLU A 45 30.00 1.72 7.85
C GLU A 45 28.76 0.90 8.26
N MET A 46 28.89 0.12 9.32
CA MET A 46 27.86 -0.84 9.74
C MET A 46 26.59 -0.15 10.26
N GLN A 47 26.73 1.00 10.92
CA GLN A 47 25.59 1.82 11.36
C GLN A 47 24.73 2.27 10.18
N LEU A 48 25.37 2.74 9.08
CA LEU A 48 24.65 3.19 7.90
C LEU A 48 23.91 2.03 7.20
N ARG A 49 24.52 0.84 7.17
CA ARG A 49 23.87 -0.38 6.64
C ARG A 49 22.60 -0.71 7.41
N PHE A 50 22.64 -0.67 8.74
CA PHE A 50 21.47 -0.94 9.57
C PHE A 50 20.38 0.12 9.41
N LEU A 51 20.75 1.39 9.28
CA LEU A 51 19.78 2.46 9.00
C LEU A 51 19.09 2.26 7.65
N LEU A 52 19.84 1.95 6.60
CA LEU A 52 19.28 1.69 5.26
C LEU A 52 18.40 0.43 5.24
N ALA A 53 18.85 -0.64 5.89
CA ALA A 53 18.06 -1.87 6.03
C ALA A 53 16.77 -1.62 6.82
N GLY A 54 16.84 -0.89 7.93
CA GLY A 54 15.68 -0.52 8.73
C GLY A 54 14.70 0.34 7.94
N ALA A 55 15.19 1.33 7.19
CA ALA A 55 14.37 2.17 6.32
C ALA A 55 13.71 1.36 5.18
N ALA A 56 14.41 0.38 4.62
CA ALA A 56 13.86 -0.51 3.60
C ALA A 56 12.71 -1.35 4.15
N VAL A 57 12.90 -1.96 5.33
CA VAL A 57 11.86 -2.75 6.01
C VAL A 57 10.66 -1.86 6.36
N ALA A 58 10.90 -0.67 6.91
CA ALA A 58 9.82 0.28 7.21
C ALA A 58 9.03 0.68 5.95
N SER A 59 9.72 0.93 4.83
CA SER A 59 9.08 1.26 3.56
C SER A 59 8.20 0.12 3.04
N ALA A 60 8.70 -1.12 3.09
CA ALA A 60 7.94 -2.30 2.71
C ALA A 60 6.72 -2.54 3.63
N ALA A 61 6.88 -2.36 4.95
CA ALA A 61 5.80 -2.47 5.91
C ALA A 61 4.69 -1.43 5.66
N LEU A 62 5.06 -0.18 5.39
CA LEU A 62 4.11 0.88 5.03
C LEU A 62 3.37 0.56 3.72
N ALA A 63 4.07 0.05 2.72
CA ALA A 63 3.44 -0.37 1.46
C ALA A 63 2.42 -1.51 1.69
N TYR A 64 2.72 -2.45 2.58
CA TYR A 64 1.79 -3.50 2.98
C TYR A 64 0.57 -2.93 3.72
N ILE A 65 0.76 -2.03 4.68
CA ILE A 65 -0.36 -1.40 5.39
C ILE A 65 -1.28 -0.67 4.40
N LEU A 66 -0.71 0.12 3.47
CA LEU A 66 -1.50 0.79 2.44
C LEU A 66 -2.27 -0.19 1.55
N SER A 67 -1.69 -1.34 1.21
CA SER A 67 -2.38 -2.37 0.42
C SER A 67 -3.59 -2.96 1.15
N GLN A 68 -3.50 -3.12 2.47
CA GLN A 68 -4.60 -3.57 3.30
C GLN A 68 -5.70 -2.51 3.38
N LEU A 69 -5.32 -1.23 3.50
CA LEU A 69 -6.28 -0.12 3.50
C LEU A 69 -6.94 0.08 2.13
N GLU A 70 -6.21 -0.17 1.03
CA GLU A 70 -6.72 -0.06 -0.34
C GLU A 70 -7.95 -0.97 -0.57
N LYS A 71 -8.04 -2.11 0.13
CA LYS A 71 -9.17 -3.05 0.02
C LYS A 71 -10.53 -2.41 0.36
N ASN A 72 -10.55 -1.40 1.24
CA ASN A 72 -11.78 -0.68 1.61
C ASN A 72 -12.39 0.11 0.44
N PHE A 73 -11.62 0.36 -0.62
CA PHE A 73 -12.10 1.01 -1.84
C PHE A 73 -12.65 0.02 -2.87
N VAL A 74 -12.36 -1.28 -2.71
CA VAL A 74 -12.74 -2.31 -3.67
C VAL A 74 -13.96 -3.10 -3.20
N PHE A 75 -13.98 -3.51 -1.93
CA PHE A 75 -14.96 -4.47 -1.43
C PHE A 75 -15.68 -3.96 -0.17
N VAL A 76 -16.94 -4.37 -0.05
CA VAL A 76 -17.70 -4.42 1.22
C VAL A 76 -18.05 -5.88 1.40
N ASP A 77 -17.71 -6.47 2.54
CA ASP A 77 -18.19 -7.80 2.89
C ASP A 77 -19.72 -7.79 2.89
N TYR A 78 -20.31 -8.30 1.82
CA TYR A 78 -21.74 -8.49 1.79
C TYR A 78 -22.08 -9.70 2.63
N VAL A 79 -22.36 -9.44 3.90
CA VAL A 79 -23.04 -10.39 4.77
C VAL A 79 -24.46 -10.53 4.21
N HIS A 80 -24.74 -11.62 3.51
CA HIS A 80 -26.13 -12.03 3.28
C HIS A 80 -26.75 -12.16 4.68
N ALA A 81 -27.77 -11.37 4.98
CA ALA A 81 -28.63 -11.71 6.09
C ALA A 81 -29.22 -13.09 5.75
N ASP A 82 -28.91 -14.10 6.55
CA ASP A 82 -29.62 -15.37 6.50
C ASP A 82 -31.10 -15.03 6.78
N ILE A 83 -31.94 -15.22 5.76
CA ILE A 83 -33.38 -15.05 5.90
C ILE A 83 -33.89 -16.41 6.38
N ASP A 84 -34.31 -16.49 7.64
CA ASP A 84 -35.08 -17.61 8.21
C ASP A 84 -36.41 -17.81 7.47
#